data_AF-A0A9D5F0Z6-F1
#
_entry.id   AF-A0A9D5F0Z6-F1
#
_cell.length_a   1.000
_cell.length_b   1.000
_cell.length_c   1.000
_cell.angle_alpha   90.00
_cell.angle_beta   90.00
_cell.angle_gamma   90.00
#
_symmetry.space_group_name_H-M   'P 1'
#
loop_
_entity.id
_entity.type
_entity.pdbx_description
1 polymer ?
#
loop_
_entity_poly.entity_id
_entity_poly.type
_entity_poly.pdbx_seq_one_letter_code
_entity_poly.pdbx_strand_id
1 'polypeptide(L)'
;MKPNQRATVYTLLERGSTQREIARITGIDRKTVRSYQCRWQAEQSNSPGVATGPDAMAAHVAAQIPPPWPPAPTSVATSLCEPYRDFI
;
A
#
# COMPACT_ATOMS: atom_id res chain seq x y z
N MET A 1 -32.18 12.90 -1.77
CA MET A 1 -31.71 12.66 -0.39
C MET A 1 -30.80 13.80 0.00
N LYS A 2 -30.81 14.24 1.26
CA LYS A 2 -29.89 15.30 1.70
C LYS A 2 -28.44 14.77 1.70
N PRO A 3 -27.41 15.59 1.39
CA PRO A 3 -26.02 15.14 1.35
C PRO A 3 -25.56 14.41 2.63
N ASN A 4 -25.95 14.95 3.79
CA ASN A 4 -25.59 14.38 5.11
C ASN A 4 -26.13 12.96 5.29
N GLN A 5 -27.32 12.67 4.75
CA GLN A 5 -27.93 11.35 4.87
C GLN A 5 -27.19 10.30 4.02
N ARG A 6 -26.62 10.70 2.86
CA ARG A 6 -25.83 9.79 2.01
C ARG A 6 -24.55 9.36 2.72
N ALA A 7 -23.86 10.31 3.34
CA ALA A 7 -22.66 10.03 4.12
C ALA A 7 -22.97 9.05 5.27
N THR A 8 -24.07 9.25 6.00
CA THR A 8 -24.50 8.33 7.06
C THR A 8 -24.80 6.91 6.55
N VAL A 9 -25.43 6.77 5.38
CA VAL A 9 -25.68 5.43 4.80
C VAL A 9 -24.37 4.71 4.49
N TYR A 10 -23.38 5.41 3.88
CA TYR A 10 -22.09 4.78 3.56
C TYR A 10 -21.29 4.40 4.82
N THR A 11 -21.26 5.26 5.83
CA THR A 11 -20.54 4.94 7.08
C THR A 11 -21.16 3.75 7.82
N LEU A 12 -22.47 3.59 7.78
CA LEU A 12 -23.13 2.41 8.37
C LEU A 12 -22.91 1.14 7.54
N LEU A 13 -22.85 1.25 6.21
CA LEU A 13 -22.50 0.12 5.33
C LEU A 13 -21.06 -0.36 5.56
N GLU A 14 -20.11 0.56 5.68
CA GLU A 14 -18.71 0.27 5.99
C GLU A 14 -18.56 -0.46 7.34
N ARG A 15 -19.37 -0.08 8.34
CA ARG A 15 -19.44 -0.76 9.64
C ARG A 15 -20.16 -2.12 9.61
N GLY A 16 -20.68 -2.55 8.46
CA GLY A 16 -21.39 -3.82 8.32
C GLY A 16 -22.83 -3.84 8.84
N SER A 17 -23.45 -2.68 9.05
CA SER A 17 -24.85 -2.60 9.49
C SER A 17 -25.80 -3.16 8.43
N THR A 18 -26.89 -3.81 8.87
CA THR A 18 -27.86 -4.40 7.92
C THR A 18 -28.73 -3.33 7.24
N GLN A 19 -29.23 -3.60 6.04
CA GLN A 19 -30.13 -2.66 5.32
C GLN A 19 -31.36 -2.24 6.15
N ARG A 20 -31.93 -3.19 6.91
CA ARG A 20 -33.10 -2.94 7.77
C ARG A 20 -32.74 -2.04 8.95
N GLU A 21 -31.58 -2.24 9.54
CA GLU A 21 -31.08 -1.43 10.64
C GLU A 21 -30.79 0.00 10.18
N ILE A 22 -30.11 0.16 9.04
CA ILE A 22 -29.86 1.48 8.44
C ILE A 22 -31.18 2.21 8.17
N ALA A 23 -32.20 1.50 7.65
CA ALA A 23 -33.51 2.10 7.41
C ALA A 23 -34.20 2.58 8.70
N ARG A 24 -34.07 1.83 9.81
CA ARG A 24 -34.60 2.25 11.12
C ARG A 24 -33.85 3.47 11.68
N ILE A 25 -32.53 3.49 11.59
CA ILE A 25 -31.68 4.56 12.15
C ILE A 25 -31.84 5.86 11.37
N THR A 26 -31.84 5.77 10.03
CA THR A 26 -31.81 6.96 9.16
C THR A 26 -33.19 7.42 8.70
N GLY A 27 -34.23 6.61 8.90
CA GLY A 27 -35.58 6.85 8.39
C GLY A 27 -35.69 6.76 6.86
N ILE A 28 -34.66 6.26 6.18
CA ILE A 28 -34.64 6.09 4.73
C ILE A 28 -35.29 4.74 4.39
N ASP A 29 -36.11 4.73 3.33
CA ASP A 29 -36.70 3.48 2.86
C ASP A 29 -35.63 2.43 2.52
N ARG A 30 -35.86 1.18 2.93
CA ARG A 30 -34.85 0.11 2.75
C ARG A 30 -34.47 -0.09 1.28
N LYS A 31 -35.36 0.15 0.31
CA LYS A 31 -35.06 -0.01 -1.12
C LYS A 31 -34.04 1.02 -1.59
N THR A 32 -34.07 2.21 -1.00
CA THR A 32 -33.09 3.26 -1.23
C THR A 32 -31.74 2.85 -0.65
N VAL A 33 -31.70 2.36 0.60
CA VAL A 33 -30.48 1.81 1.20
C VAL A 33 -29.89 0.69 0.34
N ARG A 34 -30.72 -0.25 -0.14
CA ARG A 34 -30.30 -1.33 -1.03
C ARG A 34 -29.67 -0.81 -2.32
N SER A 35 -30.27 0.18 -2.97
CA SER A 35 -29.71 0.80 -4.19
C SER A 35 -28.36 1.48 -3.94
N TYR A 36 -28.18 2.13 -2.78
CA TYR A 36 -26.89 2.71 -2.40
C TYR A 36 -25.85 1.63 -2.09
N GLN A 37 -26.23 0.55 -1.42
CA GLN A 37 -25.33 -0.56 -1.13
C GLN A 37 -24.84 -1.25 -2.41
N CYS A 38 -25.67 -1.40 -3.44
CA CYS A 38 -25.24 -1.95 -4.73
C CYS A 38 -24.20 -1.04 -5.41
N ARG A 39 -24.43 0.28 -5.41
CA ARG A 39 -23.47 1.25 -5.98
C ARG A 39 -22.18 1.29 -5.18
N TRP A 40 -22.27 1.31 -3.85
CA TRP A 40 -21.11 1.28 -2.97
C TRP A 40 -20.23 0.05 -3.22
N GLN A 41 -20.83 -1.14 -3.37
CA GLN A 41 -20.08 -2.35 -3.74
C GLN A 41 -19.44 -2.28 -5.12
N ALA A 42 -20.09 -1.65 -6.10
CA ALA A 42 -19.52 -1.47 -7.44
C ALA A 42 -18.40 -0.42 -7.46
N GLU A 43 -18.48 0.58 -6.58
CA GLU A 43 -17.48 1.65 -6.41
C GLU A 43 -16.28 1.20 -5.57
N GLN A 44 -16.42 0.14 -4.74
CA GLN A 44 -15.30 -0.44 -4.02
C GLN A 44 -14.30 -1.02 -5.03
N SER A 45 -13.16 -0.33 -5.16
CA SER A 45 -12.04 -0.79 -5.98
C SER A 45 -11.58 -2.16 -5.49
N ASN A 46 -11.47 -3.12 -6.41
CA ASN A 46 -10.86 -4.43 -6.13
C ASN A 46 -9.33 -4.35 -6.01
N SER A 47 -8.75 -3.17 -6.21
CA SER A 47 -7.32 -2.97 -6.03
C SER A 47 -7.03 -2.81 -4.53
N PRO A 48 -6.20 -3.67 -3.92
CA PRO A 48 -5.80 -3.49 -2.54
C PRO A 48 -5.13 -2.12 -2.42
N GLY A 49 -5.73 -1.22 -1.63
CA GLY A 49 -5.12 0.06 -1.29
C GLY A 49 -3.74 -0.18 -0.67
N VAL A 50 -2.83 0.79 -0.86
CA VAL A 50 -1.46 0.76 -0.33
C VAL A 50 -1.46 0.22 1.11
N ALA A 51 -0.78 -0.90 1.30
CA ALA A 51 -0.65 -1.59 2.58
C ALA A 51 0.21 -0.76 3.53
N THR A 52 -0.33 0.32 4.12
CA THR A 52 0.27 0.96 5.29
C THR A 52 -0.24 0.24 6.55
N GLY A 53 -0.05 -1.08 6.60
CA GLY A 53 -0.14 -1.83 7.85
C GLY A 53 1.20 -1.73 8.60
N PRO A 54 1.24 -1.95 9.92
CA PRO A 54 2.51 -2.00 10.67
C PRO A 54 3.48 -3.07 10.16
N ASP A 55 2.99 -4.08 9.42
CA ASP A 55 3.83 -5.03 8.68
C ASP A 55 4.64 -4.40 7.54
N ALA A 56 4.25 -3.23 7.02
CA ALA A 56 5.04 -2.52 6.01
C ALA A 56 6.30 -1.90 6.61
N MET A 57 6.31 -1.58 7.91
CA MET A 57 7.54 -1.17 8.60
C MET A 57 8.44 -2.37 8.87
N ALA A 58 7.89 -3.55 9.19
CA ALA A 58 8.65 -4.79 9.32
C ALA A 58 9.24 -5.25 7.96
N ALA A 59 8.45 -5.14 6.88
CA ALA A 59 8.91 -5.41 5.52
C ALA A 59 9.92 -4.37 5.02
N HIS A 60 9.82 -3.11 5.42
CA HIS A 60 10.81 -2.08 5.09
C HIS A 60 12.16 -2.31 5.81
N VAL A 61 12.13 -2.80 7.05
CA VAL A 61 13.35 -3.21 7.76
C VAL A 61 13.96 -4.48 7.14
N ALA A 62 13.15 -5.43 6.69
CA ALA A 62 13.62 -6.64 6.00
C ALA A 62 14.09 -6.39 4.55
N ALA A 63 13.66 -5.28 3.93
CA ALA A 63 14.07 -4.85 2.60
C ALA A 63 15.19 -3.79 2.63
N GLN A 64 16.04 -3.78 3.67
CA GLN A 64 17.34 -3.12 3.51
C GLN A 64 18.13 -3.90 2.46
N ILE A 65 18.20 -3.33 1.25
CA ILE A 65 19.09 -3.81 0.19
C ILE A 65 20.51 -3.80 0.79
N PRO A 66 21.23 -4.93 0.80
CA PRO A 66 22.60 -4.94 1.30
C PRO A 66 23.42 -3.89 0.54
N PRO A 67 24.36 -3.20 1.20
CA PRO A 67 25.17 -2.20 0.53
C PRO A 67 25.84 -2.81 -0.71
N PRO A 68 26.05 -2.01 -1.78
CA PRO A 68 26.69 -2.50 -3.00
C PRO A 68 28.05 -3.12 -2.64
N TRP A 69 28.37 -4.23 -3.30
CA TRP A 69 29.65 -4.89 -3.09
C TRP A 69 30.80 -3.92 -3.38
N PRO A 70 31.84 -3.87 -2.52
CA PRO A 70 32.99 -3.05 -2.79
C PRO A 70 33.63 -3.48 -4.12
N PRO A 71 34.19 -2.54 -4.90
CA PRO A 71 34.89 -2.89 -6.12
C PRO A 71 35.98 -3.91 -5.80
N ALA A 72 36.06 -4.98 -6.60
CA ALA A 72 37.13 -5.95 -6.47
C ALA A 72 38.48 -5.22 -6.54
N PRO A 73 39.46 -5.55 -5.69
CA PRO A 73 40.78 -4.95 -5.78
C PRO A 73 41.31 -5.21 -7.19
N THR A 74 41.65 -4.13 -7.89
CA THR A 74 42.37 -4.24 -9.15
C THR A 74 43.66 -5.00 -8.87
N SER A 75 43.79 -6.19 -9.45
CA SER A 75 45.05 -6.92 -9.42
C SER A 75 46.05 -6.10 -10.21
N VAL A 76 46.86 -5.32 -9.50
CA VAL A 76 48.04 -4.70 -10.08
C VAL A 76 49.05 -5.81 -10.21
N ALA A 77 49.17 -6.39 -11.41
CA ALA A 77 50.23 -7.32 -11.75
C ALA A 77 51.56 -6.54 -11.77
N THR A 78 52.09 -6.27 -10.58
CA THR A 78 53.43 -5.71 -10.41
C THR A 78 54.41 -6.82 -10.70
N SER A 79 55.14 -6.66 -11.80
CA SER A 79 56.27 -7.52 -12.11
C SER A 79 57.31 -7.41 -11.00
N LEU A 80 57.97 -8.52 -10.63
CA LEU A 80 59.13 -8.48 -9.72
C LEU A 80 60.30 -7.65 -10.29
N CYS A 81 60.27 -7.32 -11.57
CA CYS A 81 61.29 -6.50 -12.22
C CYS A 81 61.05 -4.99 -12.08
N GLU A 82 59.97 -4.54 -11.44
CA GLU A 82 59.64 -3.11 -11.33
C GLU A 82 60.70 -2.25 -10.63
N PRO A 83 61.44 -2.75 -9.61
CA PRO A 83 62.58 -2.04 -9.04
C PRO A 83 63.78 -1.88 -10.00
N TYR A 84 63.83 -2.64 -11.09
CA TYR A 84 64.96 -2.69 -12.04
C TYR A 84 64.63 -2.05 -13.39
N ARG A 85 63.52 -1.32 -13.50
CA ARG A 85 63.18 -0.58 -14.73
C ARG A 85 64.04 0.67 -14.82
N ASP A 86 64.79 0.78 -15.91
CA ASP A 86 65.51 2.01 -16.24
C ASP A 86 64.51 3.17 -16.43
N PHE A 87 64.81 4.30 -15.83
CA PHE A 87 64.04 5.53 -15.99
C PHE A 87 64.43 6.15 -17.34
N ILE A 88 63.52 6.09 -18.32
CA ILE A 88 63.68 6.75 -19.64
C ILE A 88 62.94 8.08 -19.62
#